data_AF-A0A831Z3E1-F1
#
_entry.id   AF-A0A831Z3E1-F1
#
_cell.length_a   1.000
_cell.length_b   1.000
_cell.length_c   1.000
_cell.angle_alpha   90.00
_cell.angle_beta   90.00
_cell.angle_gamma   90.00
#
_symmetry.space_group_name_H-M   'P 1'
#
loop_
_entity.id
_entity.type
_entity.pdbx_description
1 polymer ?
#
loop_
_entity_poly.entity_id
_entity_poly.type
_entity_poly.pdbx_seq_one_letter_code
_entity_poly.pdbx_strand_id
1 'polypeptide(L)'
;MNPRFAKVVLPLPVDDLYTYRIPDELVGVLQVGHQVIVPFGHQILGGVVMEIREEADIDETNIKFIHDIVSEHLFADAVLLKTIQWIAGYYVCTLGEAVRLLNPTQNLHSAIVELHPRVASPEGFTDKEKRVLEEIIQHPGISVKKLAKRLPAFNVNSIIRRLQTKGAIRSERKPPKKRKIFKTEQRLQLHPEAAERMADIPRRSVEKAQRLVTFMQEHPSATRKQLAEAGFGDYFVRKMIAAGVLTVTEVEVARRQSPRYGEAVKEVQLTPEQQEVVQHLAETIKHRPQFTPLLLHGITGSGKTQVYIELARQAVAAGKDVIILVPEIALTPQTLARF
;
A
#
# COMPACT_ATOMS: atom_id res chain seq x y z
N MET A 1 3.56 -19.86 28.56
CA MET A 1 2.12 -19.93 28.25
C MET A 1 1.88 -19.02 27.05
N ASN A 2 0.87 -19.28 26.22
CA ASN A 2 0.65 -18.48 25.01
C ASN A 2 -0.29 -17.30 25.31
N PRO A 3 0.07 -16.07 24.93
CA PRO A 3 -0.80 -14.92 25.15
C PRO A 3 -2.11 -15.09 24.39
N ARG A 4 -3.23 -14.76 25.05
CA ARG A 4 -4.59 -14.96 24.52
C ARG A 4 -5.33 -13.68 24.21
N PHE A 5 -4.85 -12.54 24.69
CA PHE A 5 -5.53 -11.26 24.57
C PHE A 5 -4.61 -10.15 24.06
N ALA A 6 -5.19 -9.19 23.37
CA ALA A 6 -4.51 -7.99 22.91
C ALA A 6 -5.34 -6.76 23.25
N LYS A 7 -4.67 -5.72 23.74
CA LYS A 7 -5.24 -4.39 23.90
C LYS A 7 -5.01 -3.58 22.64
N VAL A 8 -6.09 -3.14 22.02
CA VAL A 8 -6.10 -2.48 20.73
C VAL A 8 -6.62 -1.06 20.90
N VAL A 9 -5.85 -0.08 20.45
CA VAL A 9 -6.34 1.29 20.30
C VAL A 9 -7.08 1.42 18.96
N LEU A 10 -8.26 2.03 19.00
CA LEU A 10 -9.08 2.28 17.82
C LEU A 10 -9.00 3.76 17.46
N PRO A 11 -9.12 4.14 16.16
CA PRO A 11 -9.06 5.53 15.70
C PRO A 11 -10.36 6.29 16.02
N LEU A 12 -10.73 6.33 17.29
CA LEU A 12 -11.91 6.95 17.86
C LEU A 12 -11.48 8.03 18.87
N PRO A 13 -12.28 9.08 19.10
CA PRO A 13 -12.01 10.11 20.09
C PRO A 13 -12.35 9.61 21.51
N VAL A 14 -11.77 8.48 21.90
CA VAL A 14 -11.96 7.83 23.21
C VAL A 14 -10.60 7.37 23.69
N ASP A 15 -10.30 7.59 24.96
CA ASP A 15 -8.98 7.30 25.54
C ASP A 15 -8.87 5.88 26.14
N ASP A 16 -9.60 4.94 25.54
CA ASP A 16 -9.66 3.56 26.00
C ASP A 16 -8.92 2.61 25.04
N LEU A 17 -8.28 1.60 25.64
CA LEU A 17 -7.83 0.42 24.91
C LEU A 17 -8.91 -0.66 24.99
N TYR A 18 -9.19 -1.29 23.87
CA TYR A 18 -10.19 -2.34 23.79
C TYR A 18 -9.53 -3.72 23.80
N THR A 19 -9.99 -4.59 24.69
CA THR A 19 -9.48 -5.96 24.82
C THR A 19 -10.15 -6.89 23.81
N TYR A 20 -9.33 -7.61 23.04
CA TYR A 20 -9.77 -8.62 22.08
C TYR A 20 -9.04 -9.93 22.29
N ARG A 21 -9.72 -11.04 21.98
CA ARG A 21 -9.10 -12.37 21.92
C ARG A 21 -8.25 -12.51 20.67
N ILE A 22 -7.09 -13.13 20.82
CA ILE A 22 -6.20 -13.51 19.73
C ILE A 22 -6.66 -14.88 19.19
N PRO A 23 -7.06 -15.01 17.92
CA PRO A 23 -7.31 -16.31 17.29
C PRO A 23 -6.06 -17.18 17.30
N ASP A 24 -6.24 -18.50 17.40
CA ASP A 24 -5.12 -19.47 17.44
C ASP A 24 -4.15 -19.30 16.26
N GLU A 25 -4.66 -18.94 15.08
CA GLU A 25 -3.88 -18.70 13.86
C GLU A 25 -2.92 -17.50 13.97
N LEU A 26 -3.20 -16.53 14.84
CA LEU A 26 -2.40 -15.33 15.05
C LEU A 26 -1.47 -15.44 16.27
N VAL A 27 -1.56 -16.53 17.02
CA VAL A 27 -0.68 -16.78 18.18
C VAL A 27 0.75 -16.99 17.68
N GLY A 28 1.68 -16.19 18.20
CA GLY A 28 3.10 -16.20 17.79
C GLY A 28 3.42 -15.32 16.58
N VAL A 29 2.41 -14.87 15.82
CA VAL A 29 2.56 -13.89 14.72
C VAL A 29 2.22 -12.48 15.19
N LEU A 30 1.14 -12.33 15.99
CA LEU A 30 0.71 -11.03 16.48
C LEU A 30 1.74 -10.44 17.46
N GLN A 31 1.96 -9.13 17.35
CA GLN A 31 2.98 -8.38 18.08
C GLN A 31 2.44 -6.98 18.37
N VAL A 32 2.95 -6.35 19.43
CA VAL A 32 2.69 -4.93 19.71
C VAL A 32 3.16 -4.10 18.53
N GLY A 33 2.32 -3.17 18.08
CA GLY A 33 2.57 -2.37 16.89
C GLY A 33 1.96 -2.90 15.59
N HIS A 34 1.44 -4.14 15.58
CA HIS A 34 0.67 -4.64 14.45
C HIS A 34 -0.64 -3.87 14.28
N GLN A 35 -1.00 -3.64 13.02
CA GLN A 35 -2.31 -3.13 12.67
C GLN A 35 -3.28 -4.31 12.51
N VAL A 36 -4.40 -4.25 13.22
CA VAL A 36 -5.40 -5.32 13.29
C VAL A 36 -6.77 -4.86 12.83
N ILE A 37 -7.60 -5.81 12.45
CA ILE A 37 -8.99 -5.62 12.06
C ILE A 37 -9.86 -6.21 13.16
N VAL A 38 -10.73 -5.39 13.76
CA VAL A 38 -11.52 -5.81 14.91
C VAL A 38 -12.98 -5.35 14.84
N PRO A 39 -13.94 -6.12 15.36
CA PRO A 39 -15.33 -5.71 15.46
C PRO A 39 -15.52 -4.69 16.59
N PHE A 40 -16.27 -3.62 16.31
CA PHE A 40 -16.62 -2.61 17.31
C PHE A 40 -18.08 -2.19 17.13
N GLY A 41 -18.95 -2.56 18.08
CA GLY A 41 -20.41 -2.40 17.93
C GLY A 41 -20.93 -3.08 16.65
N HIS A 42 -21.54 -2.30 15.76
CA HIS A 42 -22.05 -2.76 14.44
C HIS A 42 -21.06 -2.60 13.28
N GLN A 43 -19.90 -2.00 13.54
CA GLN A 43 -18.86 -1.71 12.55
C GLN A 43 -17.63 -2.58 12.77
N ILE A 44 -16.71 -2.53 11.82
CA ILE A 44 -15.38 -3.13 11.94
C ILE A 44 -14.39 -2.01 11.66
N LEU A 45 -13.37 -1.91 12.50
CA LEU A 45 -12.37 -0.87 12.45
C LEU A 45 -10.98 -1.49 12.34
N GLY A 46 -10.07 -0.73 11.72
CA GLY A 46 -8.64 -0.98 11.85
C GLY A 46 -8.15 -0.36 13.15
N GLY A 47 -7.38 -1.09 13.95
CA GLY A 47 -6.76 -0.62 15.18
C GLY A 47 -5.28 -0.98 15.22
N VAL A 48 -4.57 -0.52 16.26
CA VAL A 48 -3.16 -0.86 16.50
C VAL A 48 -3.05 -1.60 17.83
N VAL A 49 -2.32 -2.70 17.85
CA VAL A 49 -2.05 -3.45 19.07
C VAL A 49 -1.08 -2.65 19.95
N MET A 50 -1.51 -2.26 21.14
CA MET A 50 -0.69 -1.52 22.10
C MET A 50 -0.07 -2.46 23.13
N GLU A 51 -0.77 -3.54 23.50
CA GLU A 51 -0.29 -4.51 24.47
C GLU A 51 -0.79 -5.92 24.12
N ILE A 52 -0.04 -6.94 24.53
CA ILE A 52 -0.42 -8.35 24.45
C ILE A 52 -0.37 -8.92 25.86
N ARG A 53 -1.41 -9.65 26.27
CA ARG A 53 -1.59 -10.17 27.62
C ARG A 53 -2.01 -11.65 27.60
N GLU A 54 -1.65 -12.36 28.66
CA GLU A 54 -2.06 -13.76 28.87
C GLU A 54 -3.50 -13.85 29.40
N GLU A 55 -3.89 -12.91 30.27
CA GLU A 55 -5.20 -12.87 30.91
C GLU A 55 -6.00 -11.63 30.45
N ALA A 56 -7.32 -11.78 30.42
CA ALA A 56 -8.23 -10.67 30.19
C ALA A 56 -8.40 -9.82 31.45
N ASP A 57 -8.59 -8.52 31.25
CA ASP A 57 -8.90 -7.55 32.30
C ASP A 57 -10.42 -7.39 32.54
N ILE A 58 -11.23 -8.11 31.75
CA ILE A 58 -12.69 -8.08 31.79
C ILE A 58 -13.24 -9.51 31.67
N ASP A 59 -14.54 -9.67 31.94
CA ASP A 59 -15.23 -10.94 31.77
C ASP A 59 -15.06 -11.48 30.34
N GLU A 60 -14.46 -12.65 30.28
CA GLU A 60 -14.12 -13.40 29.08
C GLU A 60 -15.34 -13.81 28.23
N THR A 61 -16.54 -13.86 28.82
CA THR A 61 -17.75 -14.32 28.10
C THR A 61 -18.10 -13.46 26.88
N ASN A 62 -17.80 -12.16 26.93
CA ASN A 62 -18.21 -11.19 25.90
C ASN A 62 -17.05 -10.63 25.06
N ILE A 63 -15.84 -11.16 25.23
CA ILE A 63 -14.66 -10.69 24.48
C ILE A 63 -14.70 -11.25 23.06
N LYS A 64 -14.73 -10.33 22.09
CA LYS A 64 -14.70 -10.64 20.66
C LYS A 64 -13.27 -10.95 20.20
N PHE A 65 -13.16 -11.70 19.12
CA PHE A 65 -11.88 -12.02 18.49
C PHE A 65 -11.39 -10.88 17.58
N ILE A 66 -10.06 -10.74 17.49
CA ILE A 66 -9.43 -10.07 16.36
C ILE A 66 -9.80 -10.85 15.09
N HIS A 67 -10.22 -10.15 14.05
CA HIS A 67 -10.56 -10.81 12.79
C HIS A 67 -9.31 -11.15 11.98
N ASP A 68 -8.35 -10.22 11.88
CA ASP A 68 -7.14 -10.39 11.07
C ASP A 68 -6.08 -9.32 11.39
N ILE A 69 -4.84 -9.51 10.90
CA ILE A 69 -3.81 -8.47 10.79
C ILE A 69 -3.83 -7.85 9.39
N VAL A 70 -3.52 -6.56 9.27
CA VAL A 70 -3.50 -5.87 7.97
C VAL A 70 -2.25 -6.22 7.16
N SER A 71 -1.14 -6.46 7.85
CA SER A 71 0.18 -6.78 7.29
C SER A 71 0.96 -7.62 8.30
N GLU A 72 1.86 -8.46 7.79
CA GLU A 72 2.84 -9.23 8.58
C GLU A 72 3.99 -8.34 9.11
N HIS A 73 4.10 -7.11 8.61
CA HIS A 73 5.03 -6.11 9.12
C HIS A 73 4.37 -5.23 10.18
N LEU A 74 5.14 -4.87 11.21
CA LEU A 74 4.73 -3.90 12.20
C LEU A 74 4.39 -2.56 11.54
N PHE A 75 3.19 -2.07 11.82
CA PHE A 75 2.77 -0.75 11.37
C PHE A 75 3.47 0.34 12.19
N ALA A 76 3.57 0.13 13.51
CA ALA A 76 4.26 1.02 14.42
C ALA A 76 5.31 0.26 15.20
N ASP A 77 6.56 0.68 15.10
CA ASP A 77 7.63 0.18 15.97
C ASP A 77 7.55 0.84 17.36
N ALA A 78 8.46 0.46 18.26
CA ALA A 78 8.51 1.01 19.61
C ALA A 78 8.73 2.52 19.64
N VAL A 79 9.41 3.10 18.64
CA VAL A 79 9.64 4.54 18.55
C VAL A 79 8.34 5.24 18.19
N LEU A 80 7.65 4.79 17.15
CA LEU A 80 6.39 5.37 16.71
C LEU A 80 5.29 5.22 17.77
N LEU A 81 5.24 4.09 18.49
CA LEU A 81 4.31 3.90 19.61
C LEU A 81 4.56 4.90 20.75
N LYS A 82 5.83 5.17 21.09
CA LYS A 82 6.19 6.23 22.05
C LYS A 82 5.83 7.61 21.52
N THR A 83 6.01 7.87 20.23
CA THR A 83 5.61 9.13 19.60
C THR A 83 4.09 9.32 19.65
N ILE A 84 3.29 8.27 19.42
CA ILE A 84 1.83 8.31 19.54
C ILE A 84 1.43 8.69 20.97
N GLN A 85 2.01 8.04 21.97
CA GLN A 85 1.76 8.34 23.39
C GLN A 85 2.16 9.77 23.75
N TRP A 86 3.32 10.23 23.24
CA TRP A 86 3.77 11.60 23.43
C TRP A 86 2.82 12.62 22.79
N ILE A 87 2.33 12.38 21.56
CA ILE A 87 1.36 13.26 20.89
C ILE A 87 0.08 13.37 21.74
N ALA A 88 -0.47 12.23 22.17
CA ALA A 88 -1.68 12.20 23.00
C ALA A 88 -1.51 13.00 24.29
N GLY A 89 -0.41 12.75 25.02
CA GLY A 89 -0.12 13.44 26.28
C GLY A 89 0.22 14.93 26.13
N TYR A 90 1.01 15.30 25.12
CA TYR A 90 1.47 16.68 24.92
C TYR A 90 0.38 17.59 24.34
N TYR A 91 -0.38 17.09 23.36
CA TYR A 91 -1.46 17.85 22.71
C TYR A 91 -2.83 17.65 23.36
N VAL A 92 -2.92 16.87 24.44
CA VAL A 92 -4.15 16.62 25.19
C VAL A 92 -5.27 16.08 24.28
N CYS A 93 -4.92 15.09 23.46
CA CYS A 93 -5.87 14.35 22.63
C CYS A 93 -5.85 12.87 23.01
N THR A 94 -6.86 12.13 22.56
CA THR A 94 -6.95 10.70 22.87
C THR A 94 -5.91 9.90 22.08
N LEU A 95 -5.48 8.76 22.62
CA LEU A 95 -4.60 7.84 21.87
C LEU A 95 -5.21 7.44 20.51
N GLY A 96 -6.53 7.28 20.45
CA GLY A 96 -7.23 6.98 19.21
C GLY A 96 -7.13 8.10 18.16
N GLU A 97 -7.22 9.36 18.57
CA GLU A 97 -7.00 10.50 17.67
C GLU A 97 -5.54 10.59 17.19
N ALA A 98 -4.57 10.35 18.07
CA ALA A 98 -3.17 10.31 17.71
C ALA A 98 -2.87 9.20 16.67
N VAL A 99 -3.42 8.00 16.87
CA VAL A 99 -3.30 6.89 15.90
C VAL A 99 -4.01 7.19 14.58
N ARG A 100 -5.14 7.91 14.64
CA ARG A 100 -5.90 8.28 13.44
C ARG A 100 -5.08 9.14 12.46
N LEU A 101 -4.14 9.96 12.96
CA LEU A 101 -3.24 10.77 12.14
C LEU A 101 -2.25 9.93 11.31
N LEU A 102 -1.88 8.76 11.83
CA LEU A 102 -0.85 7.91 11.23
C LEU A 102 -1.40 6.84 10.29
N ASN A 103 -2.72 6.57 10.34
CA ASN A 103 -3.34 5.48 9.59
C ASN A 103 -4.08 5.99 8.33
N PRO A 104 -3.44 5.97 7.14
CA PRO A 104 -4.04 6.44 5.89
C PRO A 104 -5.19 5.56 5.37
N THR A 105 -5.44 4.39 5.98
CA THR A 105 -6.49 3.45 5.58
C THR A 105 -7.52 3.27 6.69
N GLN A 106 -8.33 4.30 6.94
CA GLN A 106 -9.45 4.21 7.90
C GLN A 106 -10.57 3.25 7.44
N ASN A 107 -10.65 2.94 6.13
CA ASN A 107 -11.69 2.08 5.55
C ASN A 107 -11.10 0.83 4.93
N LEU A 108 -11.01 -0.26 5.70
CA LEU A 108 -10.41 -1.52 5.26
C LEU A 108 -11.41 -2.50 4.63
N HIS A 109 -12.69 -2.19 4.40
CA HIS A 109 -13.63 -3.22 3.94
C HIS A 109 -14.47 -2.91 2.71
N SER A 110 -14.53 -3.91 1.82
CA SER A 110 -15.70 -4.23 1.01
C SER A 110 -16.31 -5.52 1.55
N ALA A 111 -17.48 -5.46 2.17
CA ALA A 111 -18.23 -6.67 2.51
C ALA A 111 -18.65 -7.38 1.21
N ILE A 112 -18.42 -8.69 1.13
CA ILE A 112 -18.84 -9.55 0.03
C ILE A 112 -19.97 -10.46 0.52
N VAL A 113 -20.93 -10.74 -0.35
CA VAL A 113 -22.09 -11.57 -0.04
C VAL A 113 -22.07 -12.81 -0.92
N GLU A 114 -22.25 -13.97 -0.29
CA GLU A 114 -22.34 -15.28 -0.94
C GLU A 114 -23.60 -16.01 -0.46
N LEU A 115 -24.11 -16.96 -1.25
CA LEU A 115 -25.26 -17.77 -0.85
C LEU A 115 -24.86 -18.75 0.25
N HIS A 116 -25.78 -18.99 1.18
CA HIS A 116 -25.57 -20.03 2.17
C HIS A 116 -25.73 -21.42 1.49
N PRO A 117 -24.86 -22.42 1.76
CA PRO A 117 -24.92 -23.73 1.09
C PRO A 117 -26.24 -24.48 1.29
N ARG A 118 -26.91 -24.22 2.41
CA ARG A 118 -28.30 -24.63 2.66
C ARG A 118 -29.17 -23.40 2.49
N VAL A 119 -29.58 -23.12 1.25
CA VAL A 119 -30.59 -22.09 1.01
C VAL A 119 -31.92 -22.65 1.51
N ALA A 120 -32.47 -22.06 2.57
CA ALA A 120 -33.84 -22.35 2.99
C ALA A 120 -34.78 -22.02 1.81
N SER A 121 -35.72 -22.91 1.52
CA SER A 121 -36.62 -22.88 0.36
C SER A 121 -37.20 -21.48 0.06
N PRO A 122 -37.52 -21.16 -1.21
CA PRO A 122 -37.93 -19.81 -1.64
C PRO A 122 -39.25 -19.27 -1.01
N GLU A 123 -39.93 -20.08 -0.22
CA GLU A 123 -41.21 -19.78 0.41
C GLU A 123 -40.99 -18.97 1.70
N GLY A 124 -40.91 -17.65 1.55
CA GLY A 124 -40.72 -16.72 2.68
C GLY A 124 -39.98 -15.42 2.35
N PHE A 125 -39.55 -15.23 1.10
CA PHE A 125 -38.89 -14.00 0.65
C PHE A 125 -39.86 -13.03 -0.04
N THR A 126 -39.73 -11.75 0.30
CA THR A 126 -40.43 -10.66 -0.41
C THR A 126 -39.88 -10.50 -1.83
N ASP A 127 -40.63 -9.85 -2.72
CA ASP A 127 -40.17 -9.61 -4.11
C ASP A 127 -38.86 -8.81 -4.16
N LYS A 128 -38.65 -7.89 -3.20
CA LYS A 128 -37.40 -7.15 -3.06
C LYS A 128 -36.24 -8.02 -2.60
N GLU A 129 -36.48 -8.99 -1.71
CA GLU A 129 -35.48 -9.96 -1.27
C GLU A 129 -35.10 -10.93 -2.38
N LYS A 130 -36.09 -11.42 -3.15
CA LYS A 130 -35.87 -12.27 -4.33
C LYS A 130 -34.99 -11.59 -5.37
N ARG A 131 -35.25 -10.32 -5.67
CA ARG A 131 -34.44 -9.55 -6.64
C ARG A 131 -32.98 -9.38 -6.20
N VAL A 132 -32.73 -9.21 -4.90
CA VAL A 132 -31.37 -9.14 -4.35
C VAL A 132 -30.69 -10.52 -4.38
N LEU A 133 -31.42 -11.60 -4.09
CA LEU A 133 -30.91 -12.96 -4.19
C LEU A 133 -30.54 -13.34 -5.63
N GLU A 134 -31.36 -12.98 -6.62
CA GLU A 134 -31.07 -13.19 -8.04
C GLU A 134 -29.72 -12.58 -8.46
N GLU A 135 -29.45 -11.34 -8.06
CA GLU A 135 -28.17 -10.68 -8.36
C GLU A 135 -26.99 -11.35 -7.65
N ILE A 136 -27.18 -11.89 -6.43
CA ILE A 136 -26.14 -12.64 -5.72
C ILE A 136 -25.89 -14.00 -6.38
N ILE A 137 -26.95 -14.68 -6.87
CA ILE A 137 -26.85 -15.93 -7.63
C ILE A 137 -26.09 -15.71 -8.94
N GLN A 138 -26.40 -14.64 -9.67
CA GLN A 138 -25.73 -14.31 -10.94
C GLN A 138 -24.28 -13.84 -10.75
N HIS A 139 -23.97 -13.25 -9.60
CA HIS A 139 -22.64 -12.75 -9.27
C HIS A 139 -22.18 -13.20 -7.87
N PRO A 140 -21.78 -14.48 -7.73
CA PRO A 140 -21.26 -15.00 -6.46
C PRO A 140 -20.07 -14.18 -5.98
N GLY A 141 -20.08 -13.78 -4.72
CA GLY A 141 -19.00 -12.97 -4.15
C GLY A 141 -19.04 -11.48 -4.54
N ILE A 142 -20.19 -10.96 -4.97
CA ILE A 142 -20.37 -9.53 -5.23
C ILE A 142 -20.24 -8.71 -3.93
N SER A 143 -19.57 -7.54 -4.03
CA SER A 143 -19.49 -6.64 -2.88
C SER A 143 -20.79 -5.89 -2.66
N VAL A 144 -21.13 -5.62 -1.39
CA VAL A 144 -22.33 -4.86 -1.00
C VAL A 144 -22.39 -3.50 -1.71
N LYS A 145 -21.23 -2.87 -1.91
CA LYS A 145 -21.11 -1.60 -2.64
C LYS A 145 -21.45 -1.73 -4.13
N LYS A 146 -21.04 -2.84 -4.78
CA LYS A 146 -21.40 -3.11 -6.18
C LYS A 146 -22.87 -3.48 -6.33
N LEU A 147 -23.40 -4.24 -5.39
CA LEU A 147 -24.80 -4.64 -5.35
C LEU A 147 -25.73 -3.42 -5.18
N ALA A 148 -25.38 -2.49 -4.29
CA ALA A 148 -26.09 -1.21 -4.12
C ALA A 148 -26.08 -0.33 -5.39
N LYS A 149 -24.99 -0.36 -6.18
CA LYS A 149 -24.93 0.37 -7.45
C LYS A 149 -25.82 -0.24 -8.54
N ARG A 150 -25.98 -1.56 -8.54
CA ARG A 150 -26.82 -2.29 -9.51
C ARG A 150 -28.30 -2.20 -9.18
N LEU A 151 -28.63 -2.08 -7.89
CA LEU A 151 -30.00 -1.97 -7.38
C LEU A 151 -30.20 -0.63 -6.63
N PRO A 152 -30.12 0.52 -7.33
CA PRO A 152 -30.16 1.85 -6.68
C PRO A 152 -31.51 2.17 -6.01
N ALA A 153 -32.60 1.55 -6.46
CA ALA A 153 -33.94 1.72 -5.88
C ALA A 153 -34.17 0.87 -4.61
N PHE A 154 -33.19 0.08 -4.17
CA PHE A 154 -33.33 -0.86 -3.07
C PHE A 154 -32.43 -0.46 -1.89
N ASN A 155 -32.95 -0.58 -0.67
CA ASN A 155 -32.12 -0.49 0.52
C ASN A 155 -31.35 -1.81 0.72
N VAL A 156 -30.33 -2.02 -0.09
CA VAL A 156 -29.57 -3.27 -0.17
C VAL A 156 -28.99 -3.70 1.17
N ASN A 157 -28.55 -2.75 2.02
CA ASN A 157 -28.00 -3.05 3.34
C ASN A 157 -29.04 -3.67 4.29
N SER A 158 -30.27 -3.15 4.29
CA SER A 158 -31.33 -3.70 5.15
C SER A 158 -31.83 -5.05 4.66
N ILE A 159 -31.89 -5.23 3.34
CA ILE A 159 -32.29 -6.51 2.72
C ILE A 159 -31.24 -7.59 2.99
N ILE A 160 -29.95 -7.28 2.88
CA ILE A 160 -28.87 -8.21 3.24
C ILE A 160 -29.01 -8.65 4.70
N ARG A 161 -29.23 -7.72 5.65
CA ARG A 161 -29.41 -8.08 7.07
C ARG A 161 -30.57 -9.07 7.26
N ARG A 162 -31.71 -8.84 6.60
CA ARG A 162 -32.88 -9.75 6.66
C ARG A 162 -32.59 -11.11 6.04
N LEU A 163 -31.94 -11.14 4.88
CA LEU A 163 -31.53 -12.38 4.21
C LEU A 163 -30.53 -13.18 5.05
N GLN A 164 -29.65 -12.52 5.81
CA GLN A 164 -28.76 -13.17 6.77
C GLN A 164 -29.52 -13.75 7.96
N THR A 165 -30.46 -13.01 8.55
CA THR A 165 -31.31 -13.51 9.63
C THR A 165 -32.14 -14.72 9.19
N LYS A 166 -32.58 -14.73 7.92
CA LYS A 166 -33.28 -15.86 7.29
C LYS A 166 -32.34 -17.00 6.86
N GLY A 167 -31.03 -16.90 7.09
CA GLY A 167 -30.05 -17.92 6.74
C GLY A 167 -29.83 -18.12 5.23
N ALA A 168 -30.29 -17.20 4.38
CA ALA A 168 -30.23 -17.33 2.92
C ALA A 168 -28.85 -16.99 2.33
N ILE A 169 -28.11 -16.12 3.00
CA ILE A 169 -26.80 -15.62 2.56
C ILE A 169 -25.81 -15.63 3.72
N ARG A 170 -24.54 -15.90 3.39
CA ARG A 170 -23.39 -15.67 4.25
C ARG A 170 -22.70 -14.39 3.77
N SER A 171 -22.55 -13.40 4.66
CA SER A 171 -21.66 -12.28 4.35
C SER A 171 -20.27 -12.64 4.82
N GLU A 172 -19.33 -12.74 3.90
CA GLU A 172 -17.92 -12.83 4.24
C GLU A 172 -17.29 -11.47 4.00
N ARG A 173 -16.77 -10.87 5.08
CA ARG A 173 -16.05 -9.61 4.97
C ARG A 173 -14.62 -9.94 4.63
N LYS A 174 -14.33 -10.08 3.33
CA LYS A 174 -12.95 -10.29 2.89
C LYS A 174 -12.13 -9.04 3.29
N PRO A 175 -10.93 -9.22 3.88
CA PRO A 175 -9.98 -8.13 3.98
C PRO A 175 -9.78 -7.54 2.58
N PRO A 176 -9.49 -6.23 2.47
CA PRO A 176 -9.26 -5.65 1.16
C PRO A 176 -8.13 -6.47 0.53
N LYS A 177 -8.28 -6.88 -0.75
CA LYS A 177 -7.20 -7.57 -1.47
C LYS A 177 -5.91 -6.86 -1.12
N LYS A 178 -4.91 -7.58 -0.56
CA LYS A 178 -3.57 -7.03 -0.23
C LYS A 178 -3.28 -6.02 -1.33
N ARG A 179 -3.31 -4.72 -1.01
CA ARG A 179 -3.00 -3.71 -2.03
C ARG A 179 -1.61 -4.11 -2.45
N LYS A 180 -1.44 -4.62 -3.68
CA LYS A 180 -0.09 -4.90 -4.18
C LYS A 180 0.64 -3.55 -4.02
N ILE A 181 1.56 -3.51 -3.07
CA ILE A 181 2.34 -2.32 -2.72
C ILE A 181 3.13 -1.88 -3.98
N PHE A 182 3.37 -2.84 -4.85
CA PHE A 182 3.97 -2.72 -6.17
C PHE A 182 2.91 -2.53 -7.25
N LYS A 183 3.14 -1.54 -8.12
CA LYS A 183 2.46 -1.51 -9.42
C LYS A 183 3.15 -2.58 -10.27
N THR A 184 2.43 -3.62 -10.67
CA THR A 184 2.97 -4.54 -11.69
C THR A 184 2.91 -3.83 -13.03
N GLU A 185 4.04 -3.73 -13.71
CA GLU A 185 4.13 -3.23 -15.08
C GLU A 185 4.53 -4.37 -16.00
N GLN A 186 3.82 -4.52 -17.12
CA GLN A 186 4.18 -5.48 -18.15
C GLN A 186 5.41 -4.96 -18.89
N ARG A 187 6.52 -5.68 -18.78
CA ARG A 187 7.73 -5.44 -19.55
C ARG A 187 7.93 -6.55 -20.55
N LEU A 188 8.40 -6.17 -21.73
CA LEU A 188 8.73 -7.09 -22.80
C LEU A 188 10.23 -7.36 -22.75
N GLN A 189 10.61 -8.59 -23.04
CA GLN A 189 11.99 -9.02 -23.19
C GLN A 189 12.13 -9.84 -24.48
N LEU A 190 13.35 -9.95 -25.01
CA LEU A 190 13.62 -10.90 -26.08
C LEU A 190 13.54 -12.33 -25.52
N HIS A 191 12.90 -13.21 -26.26
CA HIS A 191 12.99 -14.63 -25.98
C HIS A 191 14.45 -15.11 -26.18
N PRO A 192 14.97 -16.02 -25.34
CA PRO A 192 16.34 -16.55 -25.50
C PRO A 192 16.62 -17.10 -26.91
N GLU A 193 15.62 -17.76 -27.49
CA GLU A 193 15.63 -18.30 -28.86
C GLU A 193 15.03 -17.34 -29.89
N ALA A 194 15.01 -16.03 -29.63
CA ALA A 194 14.40 -15.06 -30.53
C ALA A 194 14.98 -15.13 -31.95
N ALA A 195 16.29 -15.40 -32.09
CA ALA A 195 16.97 -15.54 -33.37
C ALA A 195 16.43 -16.70 -34.21
N GLU A 196 16.12 -17.84 -33.58
CA GLU A 196 15.55 -19.02 -34.27
C GLU A 196 14.11 -18.76 -34.69
N ARG A 197 13.33 -18.10 -33.82
CA ARG A 197 11.92 -17.77 -34.09
C ARG A 197 11.72 -16.63 -35.09
N MET A 198 12.78 -15.93 -35.47
CA MET A 198 12.72 -14.98 -36.58
C MET A 198 12.55 -15.68 -37.94
N ALA A 199 12.91 -16.96 -38.06
CA ALA A 199 12.78 -17.72 -39.30
C ALA A 199 11.32 -17.85 -39.77
N ASP A 200 10.37 -17.86 -38.84
CA ASP A 200 8.94 -17.99 -39.10
C ASP A 200 8.24 -16.65 -39.41
N ILE A 201 8.99 -15.54 -39.39
CA ILE A 201 8.44 -14.21 -39.66
C ILE A 201 8.31 -14.00 -41.18
N PRO A 202 7.16 -13.51 -41.69
CA PRO A 202 7.00 -13.22 -43.11
C PRO A 202 8.08 -12.25 -43.62
N ARG A 203 8.70 -12.53 -44.78
CA ARG A 203 9.81 -11.75 -45.39
C ARG A 203 9.61 -10.23 -45.34
N ARG A 204 8.39 -9.75 -45.60
CA ARG A 204 7.99 -8.32 -45.55
C ARG A 204 8.13 -7.65 -44.17
N SER A 205 8.28 -8.42 -43.11
CA SER A 205 8.37 -7.95 -41.72
C SER A 205 9.73 -8.21 -41.08
N VAL A 206 10.66 -8.87 -41.79
CA VAL A 206 11.97 -9.28 -41.27
C VAL A 206 12.83 -8.07 -40.92
N GLU A 207 12.89 -7.05 -41.77
CA GLU A 207 13.69 -5.84 -41.51
C GLU A 207 13.21 -5.09 -40.25
N LYS A 208 11.88 -4.99 -40.07
CA LYS A 208 11.29 -4.37 -38.88
C LYS A 208 11.46 -5.24 -37.62
N ALA A 209 11.47 -6.56 -37.77
CA ALA A 209 11.76 -7.49 -36.68
C ALA A 209 13.24 -7.43 -36.26
N GLN A 210 14.16 -7.33 -37.22
CA GLN A 210 15.58 -7.14 -36.95
C GLN A 210 15.82 -5.86 -36.14
N ARG A 211 15.20 -4.74 -36.55
CA ARG A 211 15.26 -3.48 -35.81
C ARG A 211 14.70 -3.58 -34.39
N LEU A 212 13.62 -4.36 -34.21
CA LEU A 212 13.06 -4.62 -32.90
C LEU A 212 14.03 -5.43 -32.03
N VAL A 213 14.68 -6.46 -32.58
CA VAL A 213 15.68 -7.25 -31.86
C VAL A 213 16.86 -6.38 -31.44
N THR A 214 17.41 -5.55 -32.33
CA THR A 214 18.49 -4.62 -31.99
C THR A 214 18.06 -3.65 -30.88
N PHE A 215 16.87 -3.05 -30.99
CA PHE A 215 16.33 -2.16 -29.96
C PHE A 215 16.19 -2.87 -28.60
N MET A 216 15.74 -4.12 -28.60
CA MET A 216 15.56 -4.89 -27.36
C MET A 216 16.89 -5.42 -26.80
N GLN A 217 17.95 -5.54 -27.60
CA GLN A 217 19.30 -5.81 -27.10
C GLN A 217 19.87 -4.60 -26.35
N GLU A 218 19.62 -3.38 -26.85
CA GLU A 218 19.97 -2.12 -26.18
C GLU A 218 19.06 -1.81 -24.97
N HIS A 219 17.81 -2.29 -25.01
CA HIS A 219 16.80 -2.09 -23.98
C HIS A 219 16.14 -3.41 -23.56
N PRO A 220 16.83 -4.27 -22.78
CA PRO A 220 16.42 -5.65 -22.48
C PRO A 220 15.13 -5.79 -21.67
N SER A 221 14.51 -4.69 -21.24
CA SER A 221 13.25 -4.69 -20.49
C SER A 221 12.42 -3.45 -20.82
N ALA A 222 11.89 -3.39 -22.04
CA ALA A 222 11.13 -2.25 -22.55
C ALA A 222 9.62 -2.37 -22.26
N THR A 223 8.97 -1.23 -22.05
CA THR A 223 7.50 -1.13 -21.97
C THR A 223 6.88 -1.02 -23.36
N ARG A 224 5.59 -1.33 -23.49
CA ARG A 224 4.84 -1.09 -24.75
C ARG A 224 4.90 0.37 -25.19
N LYS A 225 4.98 1.31 -24.24
CA LYS A 225 5.08 2.74 -24.54
C LYS A 225 6.41 3.08 -25.20
N GLN A 226 7.53 2.57 -24.66
CA GLN A 226 8.87 2.77 -25.23
C GLN A 226 8.97 2.16 -26.63
N LEU A 227 8.37 0.99 -26.85
CA LEU A 227 8.29 0.38 -28.18
C LEU A 227 7.49 1.26 -29.17
N ALA A 228 6.39 1.85 -28.73
CA ALA A 228 5.61 2.78 -29.56
C ALA A 228 6.40 4.05 -29.90
N GLU A 229 7.11 4.63 -28.92
CA GLU A 229 8.02 5.79 -29.11
C GLU A 229 9.17 5.47 -30.07
N ALA A 230 9.65 4.22 -30.08
CA ALA A 230 10.66 3.73 -31.02
C ALA A 230 10.10 3.34 -32.41
N GLY A 231 8.80 3.55 -32.66
CA GLY A 231 8.17 3.32 -33.98
C GLY A 231 7.60 1.90 -34.18
N PHE A 232 7.52 1.09 -33.13
CA PHE A 232 6.87 -0.22 -33.15
C PHE A 232 5.40 -0.12 -32.71
N GLY A 233 4.47 -0.11 -33.67
CA GLY A 233 3.04 -0.08 -33.36
C GLY A 233 2.56 -1.33 -32.60
N ASP A 234 1.52 -1.18 -31.77
CA ASP A 234 1.00 -2.24 -30.87
C ASP A 234 0.62 -3.53 -31.63
N TYR A 235 0.08 -3.42 -32.84
CA TYR A 235 -0.22 -4.59 -33.68
C TYR A 235 1.03 -5.43 -33.98
N PHE A 236 2.14 -4.76 -34.31
CA PHE A 236 3.41 -5.43 -34.60
C PHE A 236 3.97 -6.09 -33.33
N VAL A 237 3.92 -5.39 -32.19
CA VAL A 237 4.36 -5.93 -30.89
C VAL A 237 3.56 -7.18 -30.50
N ARG A 238 2.22 -7.17 -30.63
CA ARG A 238 1.38 -8.35 -30.38
C ARG A 238 1.74 -9.52 -31.29
N LYS A 239 2.03 -9.26 -32.57
CA LYS A 239 2.47 -10.28 -33.52
C LYS A 239 3.81 -10.91 -33.12
N MET A 240 4.74 -10.12 -32.60
CA MET A 240 6.04 -10.61 -32.13
C MET A 240 5.96 -11.39 -30.82
N ILE A 241 4.99 -11.06 -29.96
CA ILE A 241 4.66 -11.90 -28.78
C ILE A 241 4.06 -13.23 -29.24
N ALA A 242 3.10 -13.21 -30.17
CA ALA A 242 2.46 -14.42 -30.69
C ALA A 242 3.44 -15.34 -31.45
N ALA A 243 4.42 -14.75 -32.15
CA ALA A 243 5.52 -15.47 -32.79
C ALA A 243 6.60 -15.94 -31.80
N GLY A 244 6.46 -15.65 -30.50
CA GLY A 244 7.39 -16.09 -29.47
C GLY A 244 8.76 -15.39 -29.51
N VAL A 245 8.90 -14.29 -30.24
CA VAL A 245 10.11 -13.46 -30.31
C VAL A 245 10.22 -12.56 -29.07
N LEU A 246 9.09 -12.09 -28.55
CA LEU A 246 9.00 -11.31 -27.31
C LEU A 246 8.26 -12.11 -26.22
N THR A 247 8.79 -12.07 -25.01
CA THR A 247 8.12 -12.56 -23.81
C THR A 247 7.58 -11.39 -22.99
N VAL A 248 6.42 -11.58 -22.36
CA VAL A 248 5.85 -10.60 -21.43
C VAL A 248 6.11 -11.08 -20.02
N THR A 249 6.87 -10.30 -19.27
CA THR A 249 7.12 -10.52 -17.85
C THR A 249 6.40 -9.45 -17.05
N GLU A 250 5.69 -9.85 -16.00
CA GLU A 250 5.24 -8.90 -14.99
C GLU A 250 6.40 -8.60 -14.05
N VAL A 251 6.86 -7.34 -14.06
CA VAL A 251 7.89 -6.88 -13.13
C VAL A 251 7.21 -6.06 -12.04
N GLU A 252 7.55 -6.34 -10.79
CA GLU A 252 7.15 -5.51 -9.66
C GLU A 252 7.87 -4.17 -9.74
N VAL A 253 7.13 -3.11 -10.06
CA VAL A 253 7.67 -1.76 -10.06
C VAL A 253 7.26 -1.14 -8.73
N ALA A 254 8.25 -0.90 -7.87
CA ALA A 254 8.08 0.00 -6.74
C ALA A 254 7.47 1.30 -7.25
N ARG A 255 6.47 1.87 -6.55
CA ARG A 255 6.00 3.22 -6.82
C ARG A 255 7.12 4.21 -6.47
N ARG A 256 8.21 4.23 -7.24
CA ARG A 256 9.03 5.43 -7.35
C ARG A 256 8.14 6.44 -8.06
N GLN A 257 7.76 7.48 -7.34
CA GLN A 257 7.55 8.77 -7.97
C GLN A 257 8.90 9.20 -8.53
N SER A 258 9.40 8.53 -9.57
CA SER A 258 10.51 9.07 -10.33
C SER A 258 10.00 10.37 -10.91
N PRO A 259 10.64 11.52 -10.63
CA PRO A 259 10.35 12.73 -11.36
C PRO A 259 10.54 12.40 -12.83
N ARG A 260 9.45 12.45 -13.58
CA ARG A 260 9.46 12.25 -15.02
C ARG A 260 9.84 13.57 -15.66
N TYR A 261 11.05 14.05 -15.40
CA TYR A 261 11.61 15.27 -16.00
C TYR A 261 13.10 15.08 -16.24
N GLY A 262 13.45 14.97 -17.53
CA GLY A 262 14.81 14.74 -18.03
C GLY A 262 15.64 16.01 -18.12
N GLU A 263 15.63 16.86 -17.09
CA GLU A 263 16.68 17.86 -16.96
C GLU A 263 17.92 17.17 -16.41
N ALA A 264 19.03 17.28 -17.12
CA ALA A 264 20.31 16.84 -16.62
C ALA A 264 20.54 17.49 -15.25
N VAL A 265 20.75 16.66 -14.21
CA VAL A 265 21.13 17.14 -12.88
C VAL A 265 22.40 17.96 -13.06
N LYS A 266 22.30 19.29 -13.02
CA LYS A 266 23.47 20.15 -13.08
C LYS A 266 24.31 19.83 -11.85
N GLU A 267 25.57 19.47 -12.07
CA GLU A 267 26.53 19.25 -11.01
C GLU A 267 26.83 20.62 -10.38
N VAL A 268 26.26 20.87 -9.20
CA VAL A 268 26.44 22.13 -8.47
C VAL A 268 27.68 21.99 -7.61
N GLN A 269 28.70 22.81 -7.88
CA GLN A 269 29.88 22.91 -7.03
C GLN A 269 29.53 23.71 -5.77
N LEU A 270 29.90 23.16 -4.61
CA LEU A 270 29.74 23.83 -3.33
C LEU A 270 30.73 24.98 -3.20
N THR A 271 30.33 26.05 -2.53
CA THR A 271 31.28 27.07 -2.08
C THR A 271 32.19 26.49 -0.99
N PRO A 272 33.37 27.09 -0.72
CA PRO A 272 34.24 26.65 0.38
C PRO A 272 33.51 26.60 1.73
N GLU A 273 32.69 27.61 2.03
CA GLU A 273 31.87 27.66 3.25
C GLU A 273 30.85 26.51 3.31
N GLN A 274 30.17 26.22 2.19
CA GLN A 274 29.21 25.11 2.13
C GLN A 274 29.91 23.76 2.28
N GLN A 275 31.10 23.62 1.69
CA GLN A 275 31.89 22.40 1.77
C GLN A 275 32.38 22.13 3.19
N GLU A 276 32.85 23.17 3.89
CA GLU A 276 33.22 23.09 5.31
C GLU A 276 32.02 22.65 6.18
N VAL A 277 30.86 23.28 5.97
CA VAL A 277 29.61 22.92 6.68
C VAL A 277 29.23 21.46 6.41
N VAL A 278 29.26 21.03 5.14
CA VAL A 278 28.93 19.65 4.76
C VAL A 278 29.87 18.66 5.43
N GLN A 279 31.18 18.91 5.41
CA GLN A 279 32.18 18.03 6.02
C GLN A 279 31.93 17.89 7.51
N HIS A 280 31.75 19.01 8.22
CA HIS A 280 31.50 19.01 9.65
C HIS A 280 30.22 18.26 10.04
N LEU A 281 29.13 18.49 9.29
CA LEU A 281 27.86 17.82 9.54
C LEU A 281 27.88 16.34 9.15
N ALA A 282 28.60 15.97 8.09
CA ALA A 282 28.77 14.58 7.68
C ALA A 282 29.54 13.75 8.70
N GLU A 283 30.59 14.31 9.31
CA GLU A 283 31.32 13.68 10.41
C GLU A 283 30.39 13.40 11.59
N THR A 284 29.50 14.36 11.90
CA THR A 284 28.49 14.19 12.95
C THR A 284 27.54 13.02 12.62
N ILE A 285 27.10 12.89 11.36
CA ILE A 285 26.22 11.81 10.89
C ILE A 285 26.90 10.42 10.96
N LYS A 286 28.22 10.36 10.76
CA LYS A 286 29.01 9.11 10.78
C LYS A 286 29.38 8.69 12.21
N HIS A 287 29.80 9.63 13.05
CA HIS A 287 30.50 9.31 14.30
C HIS A 287 29.67 9.51 15.56
N ARG A 288 28.48 10.12 15.49
CA ARG A 288 27.59 10.22 16.65
C ARG A 288 26.36 9.31 16.50
N PRO A 289 26.23 8.26 17.33
CA PRO A 289 25.03 7.41 17.35
C PRO A 289 23.83 8.09 18.04
N GLN A 290 23.98 9.30 18.57
CA GLN A 290 22.95 10.02 19.32
C GLN A 290 22.29 11.13 18.50
N PHE A 291 21.00 11.37 18.76
CA PHE A 291 20.24 12.46 18.16
C PHE A 291 20.94 13.81 18.39
N THR A 292 21.25 14.52 17.31
CA THR A 292 21.93 15.82 17.36
C THR A 292 21.11 16.85 16.58
N PRO A 293 20.43 17.80 17.25
CA PRO A 293 19.75 18.89 16.57
C PRO A 293 20.77 19.90 16.04
N LEU A 294 20.61 20.32 14.79
CA LEU A 294 21.53 21.21 14.09
C LEU A 294 20.74 22.32 13.39
N LEU A 295 21.22 23.56 13.51
CA LEU A 295 20.63 24.72 12.86
C LEU A 295 21.56 25.21 11.75
N LEU A 296 21.10 25.11 10.49
CA LEU A 296 21.77 25.74 9.36
C LEU A 296 21.13 27.11 9.09
N HIS A 297 21.78 28.17 9.56
CA HIS A 297 21.32 29.54 9.36
C HIS A 297 21.93 30.15 8.08
N GLY A 298 21.09 30.78 7.26
CA GLY A 298 21.52 31.59 6.12
C GLY A 298 20.34 32.27 5.45
N ILE A 299 20.58 33.37 4.74
CA ILE A 299 19.55 34.08 3.97
C ILE A 299 19.04 33.25 2.78
N THR A 300 17.92 33.63 2.19
CA THR A 300 17.46 33.03 0.92
C THR A 300 18.52 33.22 -0.16
N GLY A 301 18.77 32.20 -0.98
CA GLY A 301 19.81 32.24 -2.01
C GLY A 301 21.22 31.86 -1.53
N SER A 302 21.47 31.75 -0.22
CA SER A 302 22.79 31.31 0.31
C SER A 302 23.14 29.84 0.03
N GLY A 303 22.26 29.09 -0.62
CA GLY A 303 22.47 27.70 -1.02
C GLY A 303 22.24 26.64 0.06
N LYS A 304 21.50 26.95 1.14
CA LYS A 304 21.12 25.96 2.18
C LYS A 304 20.53 24.66 1.62
N THR A 305 19.68 24.76 0.59
CA THR A 305 19.08 23.60 -0.08
C THR A 305 20.15 22.67 -0.65
N GLN A 306 21.26 23.21 -1.18
CA GLN A 306 22.34 22.41 -1.72
C GLN A 306 23.08 21.65 -0.62
N VAL A 307 23.26 22.27 0.55
CA VAL A 307 23.80 21.59 1.73
C VAL A 307 22.89 20.43 2.16
N TYR A 308 21.56 20.60 2.15
CA TYR A 308 20.62 19.51 2.47
C TYR A 308 20.71 18.35 1.48
N ILE A 309 20.77 18.63 0.18
CA ILE A 309 20.91 17.61 -0.87
C ILE A 309 22.23 16.83 -0.70
N GLU A 310 23.32 17.54 -0.40
CA GLU A 310 24.63 16.93 -0.19
C GLU A 310 24.64 15.98 1.02
N LEU A 311 24.11 16.44 2.16
CA LEU A 311 24.00 15.61 3.37
C LEU A 311 23.10 14.40 3.15
N ALA A 312 21.97 14.58 2.45
CA ALA A 312 21.08 13.49 2.09
C ALA A 312 21.81 12.46 1.22
N ARG A 313 22.58 12.90 0.23
CA ARG A 313 23.37 12.02 -0.64
C ARG A 313 24.39 11.20 0.14
N GLN A 314 25.08 11.80 1.11
CA GLN A 314 26.03 11.09 1.96
C GLN A 314 25.35 10.08 2.90
N ALA A 315 24.19 10.42 3.45
CA ALA A 315 23.40 9.48 4.26
C ALA A 315 22.93 8.27 3.44
N VAL A 316 22.41 8.50 2.23
CA VAL A 316 21.99 7.43 1.30
C VAL A 316 23.19 6.60 0.83
N ALA A 317 24.33 7.23 0.53
CA ALA A 317 25.57 6.52 0.19
C ALA A 317 26.09 5.64 1.35
N ALA A 318 25.77 6.00 2.60
CA ALA A 318 26.02 5.20 3.78
C ALA A 318 24.93 4.16 4.07
N GLY A 319 23.96 3.95 3.16
CA GLY A 319 22.88 2.97 3.29
C GLY A 319 21.76 3.36 4.25
N LYS A 320 21.65 4.65 4.61
CA LYS A 320 20.57 5.17 5.49
C LYS A 320 19.44 5.79 4.67
N ASP A 321 18.24 5.81 5.26
CA ASP A 321 17.10 6.56 4.72
C ASP A 321 17.14 8.03 5.17
N VAL A 322 16.53 8.91 4.38
CA VAL A 322 16.45 10.36 4.63
C VAL A 322 15.01 10.84 4.51
N ILE A 323 14.56 11.61 5.50
CA ILE A 323 13.27 12.31 5.47
C ILE A 323 13.55 13.81 5.32
N ILE A 324 12.97 14.43 4.29
CA ILE A 324 13.04 15.87 4.05
C ILE A 324 11.64 16.44 4.17
N LEU A 325 11.43 17.26 5.20
CA LEU A 325 10.16 17.94 5.43
C LEU A 325 10.24 19.35 4.84
N VAL A 326 9.31 19.66 3.95
CA VAL A 326 9.16 20.99 3.33
C VAL A 326 7.78 21.56 3.70
N PRO A 327 7.63 22.90 3.74
CA PRO A 327 6.31 23.51 3.83
C PRO A 327 5.41 23.05 2.68
N GLU A 328 4.11 22.93 2.92
CA GLU A 328 3.12 22.46 1.93
C GLU A 328 3.22 23.23 0.60
N ILE A 329 3.33 24.56 0.68
CA ILE A 329 3.43 25.47 -0.48
C ILE A 329 4.75 25.34 -1.26
N ALA A 330 5.77 24.70 -0.69
CA ALA A 330 7.11 24.58 -1.28
C ALA A 330 7.31 23.30 -2.12
N LEU A 331 6.29 22.43 -2.15
CA LEU A 331 6.29 21.16 -2.87
C LEU A 331 5.98 21.37 -4.36
N THR A 332 6.79 22.22 -5.00
CA THR A 332 6.70 22.49 -6.44
C THR A 332 7.41 21.38 -7.23
N PRO A 333 7.03 21.15 -8.51
CA PRO A 333 7.73 20.22 -9.38
C PRO A 333 9.24 20.48 -9.47
N GLN A 334 9.65 21.75 -9.34
CA GLN A 334 11.06 22.15 -9.39
C GLN A 334 11.83 21.73 -8.14
N THR A 335 11.22 21.80 -6.95
CA THR A 335 11.81 21.26 -5.71
C THR A 335 11.93 19.74 -5.80
N LEU A 336 10.88 19.05 -6.26
CA LEU A 336 10.88 17.59 -6.43
C LEU A 336 11.88 17.10 -7.48
N ALA A 337 12.14 17.86 -8.54
CA ALA A 337 13.13 17.49 -9.54
C ALA A 337 14.58 17.59 -9.02
N ARG A 338 14.82 18.32 -7.91
CA ARG A 338 16.14 18.52 -7.32
C ARG A 338 16.52 17.47 -6.25
N PHE A 339 15.55 16.71 -5.71
CA PHE A 339 15.74 15.70 -4.68
C PHE A 339 15.52 14.29 -5.22
#